data_AF-A0A814PS51-F1
#
_entry.id   AF-A0A814PS51-F1
#
_cell.length_a   1.000
_cell.length_b   1.000
_cell.length_c   1.000
_cell.angle_alpha   90.00
_cell.angle_beta   90.00
_cell.angle_gamma   90.00
#
_symmetry.space_group_name_H-M   'P 1'
#
loop_
_entity.id
_entity.type
_entity.pdbx_description
1 polymer ?
#
loop_
_entity_poly.entity_id
_entity_poly.type
_entity_poly.pdbx_seq_one_letter_code
_entity_poly.pdbx_strand_id
1 'polypeptide(L)'
;MINCNNVENLTLIELNQMLLTDSSITDIYFTNNYIENLNILLNLNTSQTLVRLSYASNRIRTIDKHYFDNMQSLELLNLDYNQLESDSIRSLNSLKMLKRLYLRQAFVWSMTGPDNKQLIEFLNVIKELSNNSYLEEFHLESNKLKTIDSLWSKIDFHCLFPFLKLLFLSNNTFNDIYLQTSCPTQIMMINLISNQINSISQNGIQSLEKLKINQNQFYLLIDFNPFICNNCKTKDFIQWFRKTTIIQKNMHESDAYLCSMNQTLFDVNIDQCHQTTTTTHIQLIILLISSLSITCFILILSYFIYNWKNVKLRTRSTTVISYLDQNSTYEQYDDIEDNVKLVKN
;
A
#
# COMPACT_ATOMS: atom_id res chain seq x y z
N MET A 1 -18.09 -10.22 41.14
CA MET A 1 -17.92 -9.01 40.31
C MET A 1 -17.86 -7.80 41.23
N ILE A 2 -16.92 -6.89 41.00
CA ILE A 2 -16.78 -5.61 41.71
C ILE A 2 -16.90 -4.45 40.71
N ASN A 3 -17.68 -3.42 41.06
CA ASN A 3 -17.84 -2.21 40.26
C ASN A 3 -17.39 -0.99 41.07
N CYS A 4 -16.33 -0.35 40.61
CA CYS A 4 -15.67 0.81 41.20
C CYS A 4 -15.69 2.00 40.23
N ASN A 5 -16.79 2.17 39.51
CA ASN A 5 -16.92 3.23 38.52
C ASN A 5 -17.30 4.57 39.17
N ASN A 6 -16.81 5.69 38.62
CA ASN A 6 -17.10 7.05 39.07
C ASN A 6 -16.74 7.34 40.55
N VAL A 7 -15.70 6.70 41.06
CA VAL A 7 -15.18 6.92 42.39
C VAL A 7 -14.02 7.91 42.34
N GLU A 8 -14.27 9.12 42.81
CA GLU A 8 -13.29 10.22 42.80
C GLU A 8 -12.06 9.94 43.68
N ASN A 9 -12.24 9.18 44.77
CA ASN A 9 -11.20 8.78 45.71
C ASN A 9 -11.36 7.29 46.09
N LEU A 10 -10.90 6.38 45.22
CA LEU A 10 -10.76 4.98 45.61
C LEU A 10 -9.65 4.89 46.66
N THR A 11 -10.01 4.68 47.93
CA THR A 11 -8.98 4.33 48.90
C THR A 11 -8.49 2.91 48.61
N LEU A 12 -7.19 2.80 48.37
CA LEU A 12 -6.49 1.54 48.08
C LEU A 12 -6.75 0.42 49.09
N ILE A 13 -7.05 0.80 50.32
CA ILE A 13 -7.08 -0.10 51.47
C ILE A 13 -8.33 -0.98 51.43
N GLU A 14 -9.49 -0.38 51.16
CA GLU A 14 -10.77 -1.10 51.13
C GLU A 14 -10.81 -2.10 49.97
N LEU A 15 -10.28 -1.72 48.80
CA LEU A 15 -10.30 -2.60 47.64
C LEU A 15 -9.33 -3.77 47.74
N ASN A 16 -8.11 -3.52 48.19
CA ASN A 16 -7.13 -4.59 48.38
C ASN A 16 -7.62 -5.61 49.42
N GLN A 17 -8.30 -5.17 50.49
CA GLN A 17 -8.87 -6.09 51.48
C GLN A 17 -9.97 -6.98 50.87
N MET A 18 -10.84 -6.44 50.02
CA MET A 18 -11.88 -7.23 49.34
C MET A 18 -11.28 -8.26 48.36
N LEU A 19 -10.24 -7.87 47.62
CA LEU A 19 -9.60 -8.74 46.62
C LEU A 19 -8.76 -9.87 47.21
N LEU A 20 -8.17 -9.65 48.39
CA LEU A 20 -7.42 -10.66 49.13
C LEU A 20 -8.31 -11.69 49.84
N THR A 21 -9.59 -11.37 50.08
CA THR A 21 -10.49 -12.19 50.90
C THR A 21 -11.49 -13.00 50.10
N ASP A 22 -11.81 -12.58 48.86
CA ASP A 22 -12.80 -13.26 48.03
C ASP A 22 -12.21 -13.75 46.69
N SER A 23 -11.79 -15.01 46.68
CA SER A 23 -11.29 -15.69 45.48
C SER A 23 -12.37 -15.98 44.42
N SER A 24 -13.64 -15.65 44.67
CA SER A 24 -14.70 -15.78 43.66
C SER A 24 -14.78 -14.57 42.72
N ILE A 25 -14.03 -13.50 43.00
CA ILE A 25 -14.03 -12.31 42.16
C ILE A 25 -13.30 -12.61 40.84
N THR A 26 -14.06 -12.55 39.75
CA THR A 26 -13.58 -12.74 38.38
C THR A 26 -13.64 -11.48 37.52
N ASP A 27 -14.33 -10.44 37.97
CA ASP A 27 -14.64 -9.26 37.17
C ASP A 27 -14.50 -7.99 38.02
N ILE A 28 -13.70 -7.03 37.56
CA ILE A 28 -13.52 -5.74 38.22
C ILE A 28 -13.58 -4.61 37.20
N TYR A 29 -14.33 -3.56 37.52
CA TYR A 29 -14.48 -2.37 36.69
C TYR A 29 -14.07 -1.11 37.46
N PHE A 30 -13.17 -0.32 36.88
CA PHE A 30 -12.69 0.98 37.37
C PHE A 30 -12.98 2.10 36.36
N THR A 31 -14.11 2.01 35.66
CA THR A 31 -14.45 2.88 34.54
C THR A 31 -14.79 4.30 35.02
N ASN A 32 -14.44 5.32 34.24
CA ASN A 32 -14.78 6.72 34.50
C ASN A 32 -14.23 7.24 35.84
N ASN A 33 -12.98 6.92 36.14
CA ASN A 33 -12.26 7.50 37.28
C ASN A 33 -11.18 8.48 36.81
N TYR A 34 -10.37 8.98 37.75
CA TYR A 34 -9.25 9.88 37.47
C TYR A 34 -7.90 9.19 37.65
N ILE A 35 -7.84 7.89 37.33
CA ILE A 35 -6.63 7.10 37.54
C ILE A 35 -5.55 7.51 36.54
N GLU A 36 -4.43 8.05 37.04
CA GLU A 36 -3.28 8.43 36.20
C GLU A 36 -2.16 7.39 36.22
N ASN A 37 -1.99 6.70 37.35
CA ASN A 37 -0.92 5.74 37.57
C ASN A 37 -1.48 4.47 38.24
N LEU A 38 -1.43 3.36 37.51
CA LEU A 38 -1.89 2.06 38.01
C LEU A 38 -1.02 1.51 39.14
N ASN A 39 0.26 1.89 39.19
CA ASN A 39 1.22 1.41 40.18
C ASN A 39 0.84 1.85 41.58
N ILE A 40 0.14 2.98 41.70
CA ILE A 40 -0.31 3.49 43.00
C ILE A 40 -1.53 2.74 43.48
N LEU A 41 -2.39 2.25 42.59
CA LEU A 41 -3.77 1.92 42.96
C LEU A 41 -3.99 0.49 43.38
N LEU A 42 -3.19 -0.48 42.95
CA LEU A 42 -3.62 -1.86 43.09
C LEU A 42 -2.42 -2.80 43.05
N ASN A 43 -2.07 -3.39 44.19
CA ASN A 43 -1.29 -4.62 44.18
C ASN A 43 -2.23 -5.79 43.85
N LEU A 44 -2.95 -5.68 42.74
CA LEU A 44 -3.78 -6.72 42.14
C LEU A 44 -2.94 -7.93 41.70
N ASN A 45 -1.62 -7.85 41.86
CA ASN A 45 -0.64 -8.92 41.74
C ASN A 45 -0.96 -10.18 42.56
N THR A 46 -2.13 -10.29 43.20
CA THR A 46 -2.53 -11.47 43.96
C THR A 46 -3.73 -12.20 43.34
N SER A 47 -4.45 -11.61 42.37
CA SER A 47 -5.71 -12.17 41.88
C SER A 47 -5.52 -13.10 40.68
N GLN A 48 -5.14 -14.36 40.95
CA GLN A 48 -5.06 -15.41 39.93
C GLN A 48 -6.42 -15.74 39.28
N THR A 49 -7.53 -15.34 39.90
CA THR A 49 -8.90 -15.67 39.45
C THR A 49 -9.51 -14.61 38.54
N LEU A 50 -8.83 -13.48 38.32
CA LEU A 50 -9.40 -12.36 37.57
C LEU A 50 -9.51 -12.72 36.08
N VAL A 51 -10.71 -12.61 35.53
CA VAL A 51 -11.04 -12.93 34.13
C VAL A 51 -11.29 -11.67 33.32
N ARG A 52 -11.91 -10.64 33.91
CA ARG A 52 -12.22 -9.37 33.23
C ARG A 52 -11.80 -8.18 34.07
N LEU A 53 -11.09 -7.26 33.43
CA LEU A 53 -10.60 -6.03 34.05
C LEU A 53 -10.84 -4.85 33.12
N SER A 54 -11.48 -3.80 33.64
CA SER A 54 -11.67 -2.56 32.90
C SER A 54 -11.10 -1.37 33.67
N TYR A 55 -10.25 -0.61 32.99
CA TYR A 55 -9.81 0.73 33.37
C TYR A 55 -10.24 1.77 32.34
N ALA A 56 -11.33 1.51 31.61
CA ALA A 56 -11.80 2.40 30.56
C ALA A 56 -12.07 3.82 31.08
N SER A 57 -11.85 4.84 30.25
CA SER A 57 -12.13 6.24 30.56
C SER A 57 -11.46 6.72 31.85
N ASN A 58 -10.14 6.55 31.89
CA ASN A 58 -9.27 7.07 32.95
C ASN A 58 -8.25 8.04 32.34
N ARG A 59 -7.17 8.33 33.06
CA ARG A 59 -6.08 9.20 32.60
C ARG A 59 -4.74 8.45 32.64
N ILE A 60 -4.77 7.13 32.48
CA ILE A 60 -3.59 6.29 32.64
C ILE A 60 -2.61 6.65 31.54
N ARG A 61 -1.39 7.02 31.94
CA ARG A 61 -0.30 7.33 31.02
C ARG A 61 0.72 6.21 30.94
N THR A 62 1.06 5.66 32.09
CA THR A 62 2.07 4.60 32.21
C THR A 62 1.53 3.44 33.01
N ILE A 63 1.98 2.24 32.65
CA ILE A 63 1.70 0.99 33.36
C ILE A 63 3.05 0.33 33.63
N ASP A 64 3.32 -0.06 34.88
CA ASP A 64 4.53 -0.82 35.20
C ASP A 64 4.56 -2.12 34.40
N LYS A 65 5.74 -2.48 33.90
CA LYS A 65 5.95 -3.68 33.07
C LYS A 65 5.49 -4.99 33.74
N HIS A 66 5.45 -5.03 35.07
CA HIS A 66 5.11 -6.23 35.85
C HIS A 66 3.71 -6.16 36.47
N TYR A 67 2.94 -5.11 36.13
CA TYR A 67 1.62 -4.85 36.73
C TYR A 67 0.63 -6.01 36.55
N PHE A 68 0.74 -6.73 35.43
CA PHE A 68 -0.18 -7.81 35.07
C PHE A 68 0.36 -9.22 35.34
N ASP A 69 1.56 -9.35 35.92
CA ASP A 69 2.30 -10.62 35.98
C ASP A 69 1.56 -11.76 36.67
N ASN A 70 0.72 -11.45 37.65
CA ASN A 70 -0.03 -12.48 38.39
C ASN A 70 -1.48 -12.64 37.91
N MET A 71 -1.92 -11.90 36.90
CA MET A 71 -3.27 -11.96 36.32
C MET A 71 -3.35 -13.02 35.20
N GLN A 72 -2.90 -14.24 35.49
CA GLN A 72 -2.72 -15.29 34.49
C GLN A 72 -4.03 -15.82 33.88
N SER A 73 -5.17 -15.62 34.53
CA SER A 73 -6.50 -16.00 34.02
C SER A 73 -7.22 -14.87 33.28
N LEU A 74 -6.60 -13.70 33.11
CA LEU A 74 -7.26 -12.55 32.51
C LEU A 74 -7.53 -12.80 31.02
N GLU A 75 -8.81 -12.78 30.64
CA GLU A 75 -9.25 -13.00 29.27
C GLU A 75 -9.69 -11.70 28.57
N LEU A 76 -10.14 -10.70 29.33
CA LEU A 76 -10.54 -9.39 28.81
C LEU A 76 -9.87 -8.27 29.59
N LEU A 77 -9.17 -7.40 28.86
CA LEU A 77 -8.63 -6.15 29.37
C LEU A 77 -9.18 -4.98 28.56
N ASN A 78 -9.85 -4.05 29.23
CA ASN A 78 -10.31 -2.81 28.62
C ASN A 78 -9.52 -1.61 29.18
N LEU A 79 -8.81 -0.92 28.28
CA LEU A 79 -8.02 0.27 28.52
C LEU A 79 -8.47 1.45 27.62
N ASP A 80 -9.68 1.39 27.08
CA ASP A 80 -10.25 2.44 26.21
C ASP A 80 -10.18 3.81 26.87
N TYR A 81 -10.06 4.87 26.06
CA TYR A 81 -10.13 6.26 26.50
C TYR A 81 -9.16 6.58 27.65
N ASN A 82 -7.89 6.20 27.46
CA ASN A 82 -6.78 6.54 28.35
C ASN A 82 -5.76 7.43 27.62
N GLN A 83 -4.60 7.64 28.23
CA GLN A 83 -3.54 8.51 27.72
C GLN A 83 -2.19 7.78 27.62
N LEU A 84 -2.22 6.50 27.26
CA LEU A 84 -1.09 5.59 27.31
C LEU A 84 0.06 6.07 26.42
N GLU A 85 1.27 5.96 26.97
CA GLU A 85 2.50 5.94 26.20
C GLU A 85 2.66 4.57 25.52
N SER A 86 3.28 4.55 24.34
CA SER A 86 3.41 3.34 23.51
C SER A 86 4.10 2.16 24.20
N ASP A 87 5.06 2.41 25.10
CA ASP A 87 5.76 1.33 25.82
C ASP A 87 4.93 0.70 26.94
N SER A 88 3.88 1.39 27.42
CA SER A 88 3.02 0.90 28.51
C SER A 88 2.36 -0.43 28.19
N ILE A 89 2.12 -0.70 26.90
CA ILE A 89 1.51 -1.96 26.48
C ILE A 89 2.45 -3.18 26.59
N ARG A 90 3.75 -2.96 26.88
CA ARG A 90 4.69 -4.06 27.16
C ARG A 90 4.30 -4.84 28.42
N SER A 91 3.61 -4.18 29.35
CA SER A 91 3.07 -4.82 30.56
C SER A 91 2.09 -5.96 30.26
N LEU A 92 1.48 -6.00 29.07
CA LEU A 92 0.53 -7.04 28.67
C LEU A 92 1.22 -8.34 28.26
N ASN A 93 2.55 -8.37 28.08
CA ASN A 93 3.28 -9.56 27.63
C ASN A 93 3.14 -10.77 28.56
N SER A 94 2.81 -10.55 29.84
CA SER A 94 2.58 -11.61 30.82
C SER A 94 1.16 -12.20 30.80
N LEU A 95 0.23 -11.58 30.05
CA LEU A 95 -1.19 -11.98 29.97
C LEU A 95 -1.43 -13.08 28.94
N LYS A 96 -1.04 -14.31 29.29
CA LYS A 96 -1.08 -15.47 28.37
C LYS A 96 -2.49 -15.94 27.98
N MET A 97 -3.51 -15.58 28.74
CA MET A 97 -4.90 -15.99 28.47
C MET A 97 -5.74 -14.88 27.84
N LEU A 98 -5.13 -13.75 27.48
CA LEU A 98 -5.85 -12.59 26.96
C LEU A 98 -6.46 -12.92 25.59
N LYS A 99 -7.79 -12.85 25.52
CA LYS A 99 -8.58 -13.08 24.29
C LYS A 99 -9.12 -11.78 23.71
N ARG A 100 -9.35 -10.77 24.56
CA ARG A 100 -9.97 -9.51 24.16
C ARG A 100 -9.23 -8.33 24.74
N LEU A 101 -8.77 -7.43 23.87
CA LEU A 101 -8.00 -6.25 24.25
C LEU A 101 -8.63 -5.00 23.65
N TYR A 102 -9.08 -4.10 24.52
CA TYR A 102 -9.71 -2.86 24.11
C TYR A 102 -8.79 -1.66 24.36
N LEU A 103 -8.40 -0.99 23.28
CA LEU A 103 -7.49 0.16 23.26
C LEU A 103 -8.05 1.30 22.39
N ARG A 104 -9.37 1.46 22.30
CA ARG A 104 -9.98 2.58 21.57
C ARG A 104 -9.56 3.90 22.18
N GLN A 105 -9.03 4.81 21.37
CA GLN A 105 -8.55 6.13 21.81
C GLN A 105 -7.69 6.04 23.08
N ALA A 106 -6.78 5.07 23.12
CA ALA A 106 -6.01 4.77 24.33
C ALA A 106 -4.67 5.51 24.41
N PHE A 107 -4.15 6.04 23.28
CA PHE A 107 -2.78 6.55 23.19
C PHE A 107 -2.69 8.07 23.01
N VAL A 108 -1.65 8.66 23.58
CA VAL A 108 -1.23 10.03 23.28
C VAL A 108 0.01 9.99 22.38
N TRP A 109 -0.15 10.52 21.16
CA TRP A 109 0.96 10.61 20.20
C TRP A 109 1.60 12.00 20.26
N SER A 110 2.87 12.06 20.64
CA SER A 110 3.70 13.24 20.45
C SER A 110 4.18 13.27 19.00
N MET A 111 3.43 13.96 18.15
CA MET A 111 3.70 14.05 16.70
C MET A 111 4.70 15.18 16.34
N THR A 112 5.44 15.72 17.31
CA THR A 112 6.35 16.86 17.11
C THR A 112 7.73 16.46 16.54
N GLY A 113 7.92 15.19 16.15
CA GLY A 113 9.17 14.67 15.61
C GLY A 113 9.09 14.31 14.11
N PRO A 114 10.21 14.38 13.35
CA PRO A 114 10.25 14.03 11.92
C PRO A 114 10.05 12.53 11.65
N ASP A 115 10.09 11.69 12.68
CA ASP A 115 9.99 10.25 12.58
C ASP A 115 8.78 9.77 13.37
N ASN A 116 8.03 8.81 12.81
CA ASN A 116 6.92 8.10 13.46
C ASN A 116 7.43 7.20 14.62
N LYS A 117 8.39 7.66 15.44
CA LYS A 117 9.12 6.88 16.43
C LYS A 117 8.20 6.17 17.41
N GLN A 118 7.21 6.87 17.95
CA GLN A 118 6.24 6.28 18.87
C GLN A 118 5.37 5.21 18.20
N LEU A 119 5.01 5.40 16.93
CA LEU A 119 4.27 4.40 16.17
C LEU A 119 5.16 3.18 15.85
N ILE A 120 6.43 3.38 15.52
CA ILE A 120 7.41 2.29 15.34
C ILE A 120 7.59 1.52 16.66
N GLU A 121 7.70 2.23 17.78
CA GLU A 121 7.82 1.65 19.11
C GLU A 121 6.57 0.85 19.48
N PHE A 122 5.38 1.42 19.29
CA PHE A 122 4.10 0.71 19.43
C PHE A 122 4.09 -0.58 18.60
N LEU A 123 4.48 -0.51 17.33
CA LEU A 123 4.52 -1.69 16.45
C LEU A 123 5.50 -2.76 16.94
N ASN A 124 6.66 -2.37 17.48
CA ASN A 124 7.61 -3.31 18.08
C ASN A 124 7.02 -3.99 19.30
N VAL A 125 6.35 -3.24 20.18
CA VAL A 125 5.71 -3.81 21.39
C VAL A 125 4.56 -4.74 21.00
N ILE A 126 3.75 -4.38 20.01
CA ILE A 126 2.69 -5.25 19.49
C ILE A 126 3.26 -6.57 18.96
N LYS A 127 4.39 -6.53 18.25
CA LYS A 127 5.07 -7.74 17.78
C LYS A 127 5.58 -8.61 18.93
N GLU A 128 6.04 -8.01 20.02
CA GLU A 128 6.43 -8.78 21.21
C GLU A 128 5.22 -9.44 21.88
N LEU A 129 4.13 -8.69 22.04
CA LEU A 129 2.87 -9.18 22.61
C LEU A 129 2.33 -10.38 21.82
N SER A 130 2.50 -10.34 20.50
CA SER A 130 2.01 -11.37 19.59
C SER A 130 2.64 -12.76 19.80
N ASN A 131 3.84 -12.84 20.39
CA ASN A 131 4.52 -14.12 20.62
C ASN A 131 3.83 -15.01 21.67
N ASN A 132 3.00 -14.45 22.55
CA ASN A 132 2.40 -15.16 23.69
C ASN A 132 0.88 -14.96 23.78
N SER A 133 0.23 -14.62 22.66
CA SER A 133 -1.14 -14.11 22.67
C SER A 133 -2.12 -15.05 21.97
N TYR A 134 -3.27 -15.26 22.63
CA TYR A 134 -4.45 -15.93 22.08
C TYR A 134 -5.55 -14.91 21.75
N LEU A 135 -5.15 -13.70 21.35
CA LEU A 135 -6.09 -12.62 21.09
C LEU A 135 -7.05 -13.00 19.96
N GLU A 136 -8.35 -12.95 20.25
CA GLU A 136 -9.44 -13.21 19.32
C GLU A 136 -10.12 -11.91 18.86
N GLU A 137 -10.11 -10.87 19.70
CA GLU A 137 -10.74 -9.58 19.42
C GLU A 137 -9.81 -8.43 19.82
N PHE A 138 -9.53 -7.53 18.88
CA PHE A 138 -8.64 -6.41 19.10
C PHE A 138 -9.26 -5.08 18.64
N HIS A 139 -9.45 -4.16 19.59
CA HIS A 139 -9.97 -2.82 19.36
C HIS A 139 -8.87 -1.78 19.41
N LEU A 140 -8.67 -1.07 18.29
CA LEU A 140 -7.66 -0.04 18.07
C LEU A 140 -8.25 1.22 17.42
N GLU A 141 -9.56 1.42 17.53
CA GLU A 141 -10.27 2.54 16.94
C GLU A 141 -9.76 3.88 17.47
N SER A 142 -9.82 4.93 16.65
CA SER A 142 -9.56 6.31 17.11
C SER A 142 -8.16 6.56 17.68
N ASN A 143 -7.16 5.80 17.23
CA ASN A 143 -5.77 5.92 17.69
C ASN A 143 -4.86 6.64 16.71
N LYS A 144 -5.38 7.32 15.69
CA LYS A 144 -4.57 8.03 14.68
C LYS A 144 -3.50 7.14 14.02
N LEU A 145 -3.74 5.83 13.98
CA LEU A 145 -2.85 4.88 13.32
C LEU A 145 -2.87 5.16 11.82
N LYS A 146 -1.72 5.04 11.16
CA LYS A 146 -1.60 5.22 9.71
C LYS A 146 -0.83 4.06 9.11
N THR A 147 -1.09 3.81 7.84
CA THR A 147 -0.19 3.01 7.02
C THR A 147 1.17 3.71 7.00
N ILE A 148 2.20 3.10 7.60
CA ILE A 148 3.59 3.51 7.38
C ILE A 148 4.16 2.56 6.33
N ASP A 149 4.18 2.96 5.06
CA ASP A 149 4.68 2.22 3.88
C ASP A 149 5.47 0.93 4.19
N SER A 150 6.81 0.94 4.12
CA SER A 150 7.67 -0.26 4.19
C SER A 150 7.64 -1.04 5.51
N LEU A 151 6.94 -0.56 6.53
CA LEU A 151 6.78 -1.19 7.85
C LEU A 151 5.43 -1.91 8.00
N TRP A 152 4.35 -1.35 7.45
CA TRP A 152 3.03 -1.97 7.46
C TRP A 152 2.89 -3.09 6.41
N SER A 153 3.65 -3.03 5.32
CA SER A 153 3.78 -4.18 4.41
C SER A 153 4.46 -5.40 5.07
N LYS A 154 5.04 -5.24 6.27
CA LYS A 154 5.69 -6.30 7.07
C LYS A 154 4.99 -6.61 8.39
N ILE A 155 4.02 -5.80 8.79
CA ILE A 155 3.26 -6.00 10.02
C ILE A 155 1.81 -6.19 9.65
N ASP A 156 1.49 -7.46 9.52
CA ASP A 156 0.14 -7.89 9.32
C ASP A 156 -0.42 -8.36 10.67
N PHE A 157 -1.38 -7.61 11.23
CA PHE A 157 -1.96 -7.90 12.54
C PHE A 157 -2.55 -9.31 12.60
N HIS A 158 -3.15 -9.83 11.52
CA HIS A 158 -3.67 -11.20 11.57
C HIS A 158 -2.54 -12.25 11.50
N CYS A 159 -1.37 -11.91 10.94
CA CYS A 159 -0.21 -12.80 11.03
C CYS A 159 0.45 -12.75 12.41
N LEU A 160 0.45 -11.56 13.04
CA LEU A 160 0.95 -11.40 14.40
C LEU A 160 0.09 -12.18 15.40
N PHE A 161 -1.23 -12.17 15.21
CA PHE A 161 -2.20 -12.84 16.08
C PHE A 161 -2.97 -13.93 15.30
N PRO A 162 -2.45 -15.18 15.22
CA PRO A 162 -3.05 -16.24 14.41
C PRO A 162 -4.49 -16.63 14.80
N PHE A 163 -4.88 -16.36 16.05
CA PHE A 163 -6.21 -16.63 16.59
C PHE A 163 -7.18 -15.45 16.47
N LEU A 164 -6.72 -14.31 15.92
CA LEU A 164 -7.52 -13.11 15.81
C LEU A 164 -8.69 -13.33 14.86
N LYS A 165 -9.91 -13.05 15.34
CA LYS A 165 -11.17 -13.17 14.61
C LYS A 165 -11.74 -11.80 14.26
N LEU A 166 -11.62 -10.83 15.15
CA LEU A 166 -12.21 -9.50 14.99
C LEU A 166 -11.16 -8.43 15.20
N LEU A 167 -10.97 -7.57 14.21
CA LEU A 167 -10.02 -6.46 14.25
C LEU A 167 -10.73 -5.15 13.96
N PHE A 168 -10.77 -4.27 14.95
CA PHE A 168 -11.40 -2.97 14.85
C PHE A 168 -10.36 -1.86 14.72
N LEU A 169 -10.36 -1.20 13.56
CA LEU A 169 -9.41 -0.16 13.16
C LEU A 169 -10.12 1.12 12.68
N SER A 170 -11.40 1.30 13.02
CA SER A 170 -12.17 2.44 12.55
C SER A 170 -11.66 3.77 13.09
N ASN A 171 -11.93 4.85 12.37
CA ASN A 171 -11.53 6.22 12.76
C ASN A 171 -10.00 6.34 12.97
N ASN A 172 -9.22 5.79 12.05
CA ASN A 172 -7.77 5.96 12.00
C ASN A 172 -7.42 6.70 10.69
N THR A 173 -6.20 6.55 10.20
CA THR A 173 -5.68 7.25 9.01
C THR A 173 -5.07 6.26 7.99
N PHE A 174 -5.63 5.05 7.90
CA PHE A 174 -5.23 4.06 6.89
C PHE A 174 -5.65 4.51 5.49
N ASN A 175 -4.75 4.37 4.51
CA ASN A 175 -4.99 4.83 3.14
C ASN A 175 -5.07 3.72 2.07
N ASP A 176 -4.66 2.50 2.41
CA ASP A 176 -4.75 1.30 1.58
C ASP A 176 -4.87 0.07 2.50
N ILE A 177 -5.20 -1.08 1.91
CA ILE A 177 -5.33 -2.37 2.60
C ILE A 177 -4.40 -3.36 1.93
N TYR A 178 -3.43 -3.86 2.68
CA TYR A 178 -2.58 -4.97 2.26
C TYR A 178 -2.55 -6.04 3.34
N LEU A 179 -2.82 -7.28 2.93
CA LEU A 179 -2.87 -8.44 3.81
C LEU A 179 -1.90 -9.51 3.26
N GLN A 180 -0.97 -9.93 4.10
CA GLN A 180 -0.07 -11.05 3.87
C GLN A 180 -0.82 -12.36 4.08
N THR A 181 -0.91 -13.15 3.01
CA THR A 181 -1.70 -14.40 2.97
C THR A 181 -0.85 -15.66 3.14
N SER A 182 0.37 -15.53 3.65
CA SER A 182 1.30 -16.64 3.87
C SER A 182 1.20 -17.27 5.26
N CYS A 183 0.50 -16.61 6.19
CA CYS A 183 0.34 -17.05 7.56
C CYS A 183 -1.06 -17.67 7.78
N PRO A 184 -1.23 -18.60 8.73
CA PRO A 184 -2.54 -19.07 9.15
C PRO A 184 -3.29 -17.95 9.88
N THR A 185 -4.59 -17.83 9.62
CA THR A 185 -5.43 -16.79 10.23
C THR A 185 -6.86 -17.29 10.45
N GLN A 186 -7.50 -16.78 11.52
CA GLN A 186 -8.91 -16.99 11.84
C GLN A 186 -9.75 -15.72 11.67
N ILE A 187 -9.19 -14.69 11.02
CA ILE A 187 -9.85 -13.39 10.87
C ILE A 187 -11.20 -13.55 10.19
N MET A 188 -12.25 -13.03 10.81
CA MET A 188 -13.63 -13.06 10.30
C MET A 188 -14.07 -11.67 9.92
N MET A 189 -13.54 -10.63 10.58
CA MET A 189 -13.92 -9.27 10.30
C MET A 189 -12.76 -8.29 10.53
N ILE A 190 -12.55 -7.41 9.55
CA ILE A 190 -11.69 -6.23 9.68
C ILE A 190 -12.58 -5.00 9.48
N ASN A 191 -12.65 -4.14 10.50
CA ASN A 191 -13.38 -2.89 10.46
C ASN A 191 -12.43 -1.72 10.21
N LEU A 192 -12.53 -1.11 9.03
CA LEU A 192 -11.78 0.06 8.57
C LEU A 192 -12.70 1.25 8.26
N ILE A 193 -13.88 1.29 8.88
CA ILE A 193 -14.83 2.40 8.74
C ILE A 193 -14.16 3.73 9.12
N SER A 194 -14.45 4.81 8.39
CA SER A 194 -13.94 6.15 8.67
C SER A 194 -12.41 6.23 8.70
N ASN A 195 -11.75 5.76 7.64
CA ASN A 195 -10.31 5.91 7.44
C ASN A 195 -10.01 6.86 6.27
N GLN A 196 -8.81 6.79 5.68
CA GLN A 196 -8.37 7.60 4.54
C GLN A 196 -8.19 6.75 3.26
N ILE A 197 -8.96 5.66 3.12
CA ILE A 197 -8.82 4.73 2.00
C ILE A 197 -9.37 5.37 0.73
N ASN A 198 -8.47 5.63 -0.22
CA ASN A 198 -8.83 6.20 -1.51
C ASN A 198 -9.27 5.12 -2.52
N SER A 199 -8.63 3.96 -2.46
CA SER A 199 -8.89 2.78 -3.29
C SER A 199 -8.15 1.59 -2.72
N ILE A 200 -8.58 0.36 -3.03
CA ILE A 200 -7.80 -0.84 -2.73
C ILE A 200 -6.95 -1.21 -3.95
N SER A 201 -5.65 -1.37 -3.75
CA SER A 201 -4.74 -1.77 -4.82
C SER A 201 -5.03 -3.18 -5.35
N GLN A 202 -4.55 -3.49 -6.56
CA GLN A 202 -4.72 -4.83 -7.17
C GLN A 202 -4.14 -5.94 -6.28
N ASN A 203 -3.01 -5.69 -5.62
CA ASN A 203 -2.43 -6.62 -4.66
C ASN A 203 -3.32 -6.80 -3.43
N GLY A 204 -3.90 -5.71 -2.91
CA GLY A 204 -4.87 -5.77 -1.81
C GLY A 204 -6.10 -6.60 -2.16
N ILE A 205 -6.67 -6.39 -3.35
CA ILE A 205 -7.81 -7.17 -3.87
C ILE A 205 -7.47 -8.66 -3.94
N GLN A 206 -6.32 -9.02 -4.51
CA GLN A 206 -5.88 -10.42 -4.59
C GLN A 206 -5.72 -11.06 -3.22
N SER A 207 -5.14 -10.33 -2.25
CA SER A 207 -5.00 -10.81 -0.88
C SER A 207 -6.35 -11.05 -0.20
N LEU A 208 -7.29 -10.12 -0.36
CA LEU A 208 -8.64 -10.23 0.21
C LEU A 208 -9.41 -11.41 -0.38
N GLU A 209 -9.35 -11.62 -1.70
CA GLU A 209 -9.99 -12.78 -2.34
C GLU A 209 -9.35 -14.11 -1.90
N LYS A 210 -8.02 -14.16 -1.73
CA LYS A 210 -7.35 -15.35 -1.22
C LYS A 210 -7.76 -15.65 0.24
N LEU A 211 -7.91 -14.63 1.08
CA LEU A 211 -8.42 -14.81 2.44
C LEU A 211 -9.85 -15.37 2.43
N LYS A 212 -10.73 -14.79 1.61
CA LYS A 212 -12.11 -15.28 1.44
C LYS A 212 -12.18 -16.73 0.97
N ILE A 213 -11.30 -17.15 0.05
CA ILE A 213 -11.25 -18.56 -0.40
C ILE A 213 -10.85 -19.48 0.75
N ASN A 214 -9.90 -19.04 1.58
CA ASN A 214 -9.43 -19.82 2.74
C ASN A 214 -10.42 -19.78 3.92
N GLN A 215 -11.29 -18.77 3.98
CA GLN A 215 -12.19 -18.51 5.09
C GLN A 215 -13.61 -18.25 4.58
N ASN A 216 -14.50 -19.22 4.79
CA ASN A 216 -15.88 -19.16 4.32
C ASN A 216 -16.71 -17.96 4.86
N GLN A 217 -16.24 -17.23 5.88
CA GLN A 217 -16.95 -16.09 6.51
C GLN A 217 -16.00 -14.93 6.86
N PHE A 218 -15.41 -14.30 5.86
CA PHE A 218 -14.60 -13.09 6.02
C PHE A 218 -15.35 -11.83 5.54
N TYR A 219 -15.35 -10.80 6.38
CA TYR A 219 -16.02 -9.51 6.14
C TYR A 219 -15.05 -8.33 6.28
N LEU A 220 -15.20 -7.36 5.38
CA LEU A 220 -14.45 -6.11 5.40
C LEU A 220 -15.43 -4.94 5.45
N LEU A 221 -15.29 -4.07 6.44
CA LEU A 221 -16.08 -2.84 6.56
C LEU A 221 -15.19 -1.66 6.18
N ILE A 222 -15.58 -0.88 5.16
CA ILE A 222 -14.80 0.25 4.62
C ILE A 222 -15.65 1.51 4.45
N ASP A 223 -16.80 1.56 5.11
CA ASP A 223 -17.75 2.66 5.06
C ASP A 223 -17.08 3.99 5.45
N PHE A 224 -17.58 5.09 4.91
CA PHE A 224 -17.13 6.46 5.21
C PHE A 224 -15.64 6.71 4.96
N ASN A 225 -15.10 6.16 3.86
CA ASN A 225 -13.74 6.44 3.38
C ASN A 225 -13.75 7.39 2.17
N PRO A 226 -12.70 8.21 1.97
CA PRO A 226 -12.62 9.20 0.89
C PRO A 226 -12.26 8.57 -0.46
N PHE A 227 -13.14 7.72 -1.00
CA PHE A 227 -12.85 6.98 -2.23
C PHE A 227 -12.62 7.91 -3.44
N ILE A 228 -11.64 7.55 -4.27
CA ILE A 228 -11.34 8.25 -5.52
C ILE A 228 -12.00 7.52 -6.70
N CYS A 229 -12.82 8.24 -7.45
CA CYS A 229 -13.62 7.67 -8.54
C CYS A 229 -13.44 8.38 -9.88
N ASN A 230 -12.58 9.40 -9.93
CA ASN A 230 -12.42 10.30 -11.08
C ASN A 230 -11.25 9.90 -11.99
N ASN A 231 -10.62 8.75 -11.76
CA ASN A 231 -9.47 8.33 -12.55
C ASN A 231 -9.56 6.83 -12.87
N CYS A 232 -8.90 6.44 -13.96
CA CYS A 232 -8.92 5.06 -14.42
C CYS A 232 -8.03 4.13 -13.60
N LYS A 233 -7.26 4.65 -12.63
CA LYS A 233 -6.45 3.82 -11.73
C LYS A 233 -7.31 3.08 -10.70
N THR A 234 -8.49 3.61 -10.35
CA THR A 234 -9.41 2.97 -9.40
C THR A 234 -10.47 2.09 -10.07
N LYS A 235 -10.39 1.90 -11.39
CA LYS A 235 -11.32 1.07 -12.18
C LYS A 235 -11.44 -0.35 -11.63
N ASP A 236 -10.31 -1.02 -11.40
CA ASP A 236 -10.28 -2.41 -10.94
C ASP A 236 -10.90 -2.54 -9.54
N PHE A 237 -10.59 -1.59 -8.65
CA PHE A 237 -11.22 -1.48 -7.34
C PHE A 237 -12.73 -1.31 -7.42
N ILE A 238 -13.24 -0.39 -8.25
CA ILE A 238 -14.68 -0.16 -8.41
C ILE A 238 -15.37 -1.41 -8.97
N GLN A 239 -14.77 -2.06 -9.97
CA GLN A 239 -15.30 -3.31 -10.55
C GLN A 239 -15.36 -4.45 -9.54
N TRP A 240 -14.28 -4.62 -8.76
CA TRP A 240 -14.22 -5.59 -7.69
C TRP A 240 -15.22 -5.26 -6.58
N PHE A 241 -15.27 -4.00 -6.13
CA PHE A 241 -16.17 -3.51 -5.10
C PHE A 241 -17.60 -3.88 -5.46
N ARG A 242 -18.07 -3.60 -6.68
CA ARG A 242 -19.44 -3.93 -7.10
C ARG A 242 -19.79 -5.41 -6.96
N LYS A 243 -18.84 -6.30 -7.24
CA LYS A 243 -19.07 -7.75 -7.31
C LYS A 243 -18.77 -8.50 -6.01
N THR A 244 -17.88 -7.97 -5.17
CA THR A 244 -17.41 -8.71 -4.00
C THR A 244 -18.52 -8.89 -2.95
N THR A 245 -18.47 -10.03 -2.27
CA THR A 245 -19.30 -10.34 -1.09
C THR A 245 -18.54 -10.18 0.23
N ILE A 246 -17.26 -9.81 0.16
CA ILE A 246 -16.42 -9.56 1.33
C ILE A 246 -16.92 -8.30 2.06
N ILE A 247 -17.35 -7.29 1.31
CA ILE A 247 -17.92 -6.06 1.86
C ILE A 247 -19.43 -6.24 1.97
N GLN A 248 -19.95 -6.22 3.19
CA GLN A 248 -21.39 -6.22 3.43
C GLN A 248 -21.95 -4.82 3.17
N LYS A 249 -22.33 -4.59 1.92
CA LYS A 249 -22.90 -3.32 1.49
C LYS A 249 -24.36 -3.27 1.92
N ASN A 250 -24.69 -2.38 2.85
CA ASN A 250 -26.09 -2.06 3.10
C ASN A 250 -26.61 -1.20 1.93
N MET A 251 -27.45 -1.75 1.05
CA MET A 251 -27.98 -1.03 -0.11
C MET A 251 -28.86 0.18 0.27
N HIS A 252 -29.30 0.27 1.52
CA HIS A 252 -30.02 1.44 2.05
C HIS A 252 -29.09 2.58 2.50
N GLU A 253 -27.77 2.37 2.52
CA GLU A 253 -26.76 3.33 2.97
C GLU A 253 -25.83 3.70 1.79
N SER A 254 -26.39 4.27 0.71
CA SER A 254 -25.61 4.78 -0.43
C SER A 254 -24.55 5.80 -0.02
N ASP A 255 -24.79 6.49 1.09
CA ASP A 255 -23.98 7.57 1.61
C ASP A 255 -22.71 7.07 2.34
N ALA A 256 -22.61 5.77 2.60
CA ALA A 256 -21.44 5.14 3.19
C ALA A 256 -20.28 4.96 2.19
N TYR A 257 -20.57 4.91 0.89
CA TYR A 257 -19.59 4.60 -0.16
C TYR A 257 -19.45 5.74 -1.16
N LEU A 258 -19.26 6.95 -0.65
CA LEU A 258 -19.15 8.16 -1.45
C LEU A 258 -17.73 8.41 -1.95
N CYS A 259 -17.67 8.82 -3.21
CA CYS A 259 -16.50 9.39 -3.85
C CYS A 259 -16.32 10.85 -3.38
N SER A 260 -15.11 11.41 -3.50
CA SER A 260 -14.83 12.81 -3.12
C SER A 260 -15.69 13.88 -3.82
N MET A 261 -16.44 13.54 -4.88
CA MET A 261 -17.38 14.43 -5.57
C MET A 261 -18.87 14.07 -5.31
N ASN A 262 -19.17 13.42 -4.17
CA ASN A 262 -20.52 13.00 -3.75
C ASN A 262 -21.24 12.02 -4.71
N GLN A 263 -20.51 11.37 -5.61
CA GLN A 263 -21.01 10.23 -6.39
C GLN A 263 -20.83 8.95 -5.59
N THR A 264 -21.73 7.97 -5.70
CA THR A 264 -21.56 6.67 -5.04
C THR A 264 -20.61 5.77 -5.84
N LEU A 265 -19.87 4.87 -5.17
CA LEU A 265 -19.09 3.81 -5.84
C LEU A 265 -19.96 2.90 -6.73
N PHE A 266 -21.27 2.80 -6.46
CA PHE A 266 -22.21 2.02 -7.26
C PHE A 266 -22.45 2.64 -8.63
N ASP A 267 -22.49 3.97 -8.72
CA ASP A 267 -22.97 4.69 -9.92
C ASP A 267 -21.85 5.25 -10.81
N VAL A 268 -20.58 5.01 -10.48
CA VAL A 268 -19.43 5.48 -11.29
C VAL A 268 -19.45 4.91 -12.72
N ASN A 269 -19.43 5.78 -13.74
CA ASN A 269 -19.26 5.33 -15.12
C ASN A 269 -17.79 4.99 -15.39
N ILE A 270 -17.48 3.69 -15.42
CA ILE A 270 -16.13 3.17 -15.65
C ILE A 270 -15.82 2.85 -17.12
N ASP A 271 -16.79 2.99 -18.02
CA ASP A 271 -16.63 2.66 -19.44
C ASP A 271 -15.89 3.76 -20.20
N GLN A 272 -15.97 5.01 -19.73
CA GLN A 272 -15.20 6.14 -20.25
C GLN A 272 -13.69 6.02 -19.98
N CYS A 273 -13.27 5.04 -19.17
CA CYS A 273 -11.87 4.69 -18.99
C CYS A 273 -11.35 3.83 -20.15
N HIS A 274 -11.39 4.41 -21.35
CA HIS A 274 -10.57 3.93 -22.45
C HIS A 274 -9.15 4.43 -22.24
N GLN A 275 -8.19 3.50 -22.18
CA GLN A 275 -6.79 3.84 -22.28
C GLN A 275 -6.61 4.64 -23.58
N THR A 276 -6.15 5.89 -23.48
CA THR A 276 -5.54 6.55 -24.62
C THR A 276 -4.39 5.66 -25.05
N THR A 277 -4.64 4.89 -26.10
CA THR A 277 -3.71 3.93 -26.67
C THR A 277 -2.51 4.70 -27.19
N THR A 278 -1.46 4.79 -26.37
CA THR A 278 -0.11 5.15 -26.81
C THR A 278 0.35 4.28 -27.99
N THR A 279 -0.28 3.13 -28.20
CA THR A 279 -0.09 2.24 -29.35
C THR A 279 -0.46 2.87 -30.71
N THR A 280 -1.46 3.76 -30.82
CA THR A 280 -1.83 4.34 -32.12
C THR A 280 -0.81 5.38 -32.59
N HIS A 281 -0.34 6.25 -31.69
CA HIS A 281 0.71 7.23 -32.00
C HIS A 281 2.05 6.55 -32.28
N ILE A 282 2.43 5.51 -31.53
CA ILE A 282 3.66 4.75 -31.79
C ILE A 282 3.58 4.03 -33.14
N GLN A 283 2.44 3.42 -33.49
CA GLN A 283 2.26 2.80 -34.80
C GLN A 283 2.34 3.81 -35.96
N LEU A 284 1.73 5.00 -35.80
CA LEU A 284 1.84 6.09 -36.77
C LEU A 284 3.28 6.59 -36.95
N ILE A 285 4.04 6.71 -35.84
CA ILE A 285 5.46 7.11 -35.87
C ILE A 285 6.31 6.04 -36.57
N ILE A 286 6.09 4.75 -36.28
CA ILE A 286 6.80 3.64 -36.94
C ILE A 286 6.50 3.62 -38.45
N LEU A 287 5.24 3.82 -38.85
CA LEU A 287 4.85 3.90 -40.25
C LEU A 287 5.54 5.07 -40.96
N LEU A 288 5.58 6.26 -40.35
CA LEU A 288 6.29 7.44 -40.87
C LEU A 288 7.80 7.19 -41.03
N ILE A 289 8.45 6.60 -40.03
CA ILE A 289 9.88 6.27 -40.09
C ILE A 289 10.16 5.26 -41.22
N SER A 290 9.29 4.25 -41.37
CA SER A 290 9.42 3.26 -42.44
C SER A 290 9.21 3.86 -43.84
N SER A 291 8.29 4.81 -44.02
CA SER A 291 8.12 5.47 -45.31
C SER A 291 9.31 6.36 -45.65
N LEU A 292 9.85 7.10 -44.67
CA LEU A 292 11.03 7.93 -44.87
C LEU A 292 12.28 7.09 -45.23
N SER A 293 12.48 5.94 -44.57
CA SER A 293 13.61 5.07 -44.89
C SER A 293 13.53 4.48 -46.30
N ILE A 294 12.34 4.06 -46.74
CA ILE A 294 12.10 3.55 -48.11
C ILE A 294 12.36 4.64 -49.15
N THR A 295 11.85 5.87 -48.93
CA THR A 295 12.11 6.98 -49.87
C THR A 295 13.60 7.31 -49.98
N CYS A 296 14.32 7.31 -48.86
CA CYS A 296 15.75 7.55 -48.84
C CYS A 296 16.52 6.46 -49.61
N PHE A 297 16.15 5.19 -49.43
CA PHE A 297 16.72 4.07 -50.17
C PHE A 297 16.50 4.19 -51.68
N ILE A 298 15.29 4.56 -52.11
CA ILE A 298 14.96 4.77 -53.53
C ILE A 298 15.79 5.90 -54.14
N LEU A 299 15.97 7.01 -53.41
CA LEU A 299 16.79 8.14 -53.87
C LEU A 299 18.26 7.75 -54.00
N ILE A 300 18.80 7.02 -53.02
CA ILE A 300 20.18 6.51 -53.06
C ILE A 300 20.34 5.55 -54.24
N LEU A 301 19.42 4.62 -54.44
CA LEU A 301 19.47 3.67 -55.55
C LEU A 301 19.39 4.39 -56.90
N SER A 302 18.52 5.39 -57.01
CA SER A 302 18.36 6.22 -58.21
C SER A 302 19.62 7.03 -58.51
N TYR A 303 20.28 7.58 -57.49
CA TYR A 303 21.58 8.24 -57.61
C TYR A 303 22.67 7.27 -58.10
N PHE A 304 22.74 6.07 -57.54
CA PHE A 304 23.68 5.04 -58.00
C PHE A 304 23.41 4.58 -59.43
N ILE A 305 22.14 4.39 -59.81
CA ILE A 305 21.76 4.03 -61.19
C ILE A 305 22.13 5.17 -62.15
N TYR A 306 21.84 6.42 -61.79
CA TYR A 306 22.19 7.59 -62.58
C TYR A 306 23.71 7.69 -62.80
N ASN A 307 24.49 7.57 -61.72
CA ASN A 307 25.95 7.58 -61.79
C ASN A 307 26.51 6.39 -62.58
N TRP A 308 25.97 5.19 -62.39
CA TRP A 308 26.38 4.01 -63.15
C TRP A 308 26.11 4.19 -64.65
N LYS A 309 24.94 4.74 -65.02
CA LYS A 309 24.61 5.06 -66.41
C LYS A 309 25.53 6.14 -66.98
N ASN A 310 25.84 7.19 -66.21
CA ASN A 310 26.78 8.24 -66.62
C ASN A 310 28.21 7.73 -66.79
N VAL A 311 28.70 6.87 -65.89
CA VAL A 311 30.01 6.23 -66.02
C VAL A 311 30.03 5.33 -67.25
N LYS A 312 28.99 4.53 -67.49
CA LYS A 312 28.87 3.66 -68.67
C LYS A 312 28.75 4.44 -69.99
N LEU A 313 28.13 5.62 -69.97
CA LEU A 313 28.09 6.54 -71.10
C LEU A 313 29.48 7.14 -71.35
N ARG A 314 30.19 7.58 -70.30
CA ARG A 314 31.57 8.08 -70.41
C ARG A 314 32.53 7.04 -70.97
N THR A 315 32.44 5.78 -70.52
CA THR A 315 33.30 4.69 -71.03
C THR A 315 32.98 4.35 -72.49
N ARG A 316 31.71 4.33 -72.89
CA ARG A 316 31.32 4.16 -74.30
C ARG A 316 31.83 5.30 -75.20
N SER A 317 31.75 6.55 -74.74
CA SER A 317 32.29 7.68 -75.51
C SER A 317 33.81 7.60 -75.64
N THR A 318 34.56 7.19 -74.60
CA THR A 318 36.01 7.02 -74.72
C THR A 318 36.40 5.89 -75.68
N THR A 319 35.64 4.79 -75.73
CA THR A 319 35.90 3.71 -76.69
C THR A 319 35.61 4.12 -78.13
N VAL A 320 34.56 4.93 -78.35
CA VAL A 320 34.25 5.47 -79.70
C VAL A 320 35.30 6.49 -80.14
N ILE A 321 35.77 7.36 -79.23
CA ILE A 321 36.84 8.32 -79.53
C ILE A 321 38.16 7.60 -79.85
N SER A 322 38.54 6.56 -79.10
CA SER A 322 39.74 5.76 -79.41
C SER A 322 39.63 4.99 -80.74
N TYR A 323 38.41 4.61 -81.16
CA TYR A 323 38.17 3.95 -82.44
C TYR A 323 38.18 4.95 -83.62
N LEU A 324 37.82 6.21 -83.38
CA LEU A 324 37.90 7.29 -84.37
C LEU A 324 39.34 7.81 -84.53
N ASP A 325 40.11 7.93 -83.44
CA ASP A 325 41.53 8.33 -83.49
C ASP A 325 42.42 7.29 -84.22
N GLN A 326 42.12 6.00 -84.14
CA GLN A 326 42.85 4.97 -84.89
C GLN A 326 42.54 4.98 -86.40
N ASN A 327 41.42 5.55 -86.82
CA ASN A 327 41.03 5.65 -88.23
C ASN A 327 41.42 6.98 -88.89
N SER A 328 41.92 7.97 -88.15
CA SER A 328 42.32 9.27 -88.70
C SER A 328 43.83 9.42 -88.97
N THR A 329 44.65 8.41 -88.70
CA THR A 329 46.11 8.44 -88.95
C THR A 329 46.56 7.76 -90.26
N TYR A 330 45.62 7.41 -91.14
CA TYR A 330 45.90 6.85 -92.46
C TYR A 330 45.24 7.68 -93.57
N GLU A 331 45.53 8.97 -93.64
CA GLU A 331 45.50 9.71 -94.90
C GLU A 331 46.18 11.06 -94.70
N GLN A 332 47.00 11.44 -95.69
CA GLN A 332 47.40 12.81 -95.99
C GLN A 332 48.70 13.33 -95.35
N TYR A 333 49.84 13.00 -95.97
CA TYR A 333 50.95 13.95 -96.19
C TYR A 333 51.73 13.52 -97.44
N ASP A 334 51.36 14.08 -98.59
CA ASP A 334 52.22 14.21 -99.78
C ASP A 334 52.21 15.69 -100.19
N ASP A 335 53.42 16.23 -100.27
CA ASP A 335 53.95 17.09 -101.32
C ASP A 335 53.66 18.62 -101.42
N ILE A 336 54.79 19.35 -101.25
CA ILE A 336 55.38 20.42 -102.09
C ILE A 336 55.75 21.67 -101.26
N GLU A 337 57.03 21.88 -100.94
CA GLU A 337 58.07 22.62 -101.72
C GLU A 337 57.65 24.10 -101.94
N ASP A 338 58.46 25.15 -101.71
CA ASP A 338 59.89 25.25 -102.00
C ASP A 338 60.51 26.60 -101.55
N ASN A 339 61.84 26.60 -101.46
CA ASN A 339 62.80 27.71 -101.62
C ASN A 339 62.99 28.80 -100.54
N VAL A 340 64.23 28.90 -100.00
CA VAL A 340 65.29 29.84 -100.47
C VAL A 340 66.50 29.88 -99.48
N LYS A 341 67.67 29.42 -99.97
CA LYS A 341 69.08 29.91 -99.78
C LYS A 341 69.68 30.04 -98.37
N LEU A 342 71.01 29.99 -98.13
CA LEU A 342 72.26 29.54 -98.75
C LEU A 342 73.32 29.73 -97.64
N VAL A 343 74.11 28.70 -97.35
CA VAL A 343 75.59 28.69 -97.18
C VAL A 343 76.30 29.65 -96.20
N LYS A 344 77.09 29.02 -95.31
CA LYS A 344 78.32 29.42 -94.56
C LYS A 344 78.13 30.27 -93.29
N ASN A 345 78.80 29.98 -92.17
CA ASN A 345 80.10 29.31 -91.96
C ASN A 345 80.05 27.97 -91.23
#